data_AF-A0A2S4YZJ5-F1
#
_entry.id   AF-A0A2S4YZJ5-F1
#
_cell.length_a   1.000
_cell.length_b   1.000
_cell.length_c   1.000
_cell.angle_alpha   90.00
_cell.angle_beta   90.00
_cell.angle_gamma   90.00
#
_symmetry.space_group_name_H-M   'P 1'
#
loop_
_entity.id
_entity.type
_entity.pdbx_description
1 polymer ?
#
loop_
_entity_poly.entity_id
_entity_poly.type
_entity_poly.pdbx_seq_one_letter_code
_entity_poly.pdbx_strand_id
1 'polypeptide(L)'
;MTMVGLPPALPVRQGTRIPGGGLSPMLSRLAAERATGVLMREGGMLHLSEGQVVYAESPATPGLDSLLIAHGVLDEEDWREALAQAGPQGLVGRFLVDSGRIVQGALELCHLGALFDAAYFVLGPSSAPARFRYGEAHWLGPVHPVPVTAVERETLRRRDLLHAIWPDPAIDEAPLVRAGRPTVPTVTPRQEAVLGRVDGTRTAADISRTLGRPAFHTLVDIRRLAAAGFVSPRVAAPTPDPAPDPAPAPGGEPPTPTEELLPCQDPHITLLKRLRDALEAL
;
A
#
# COMPACT_ATOMS: atom_id res chain seq x y z
N MET A 1 59.22 22.05 13.51
CA MET A 1 57.81 21.85 13.86
C MET A 1 56.98 22.33 12.69
N THR A 2 56.43 21.42 11.88
CA THR A 2 55.73 21.76 10.63
C THR A 2 54.28 21.34 10.80
N MET A 3 53.38 22.31 10.90
CA MET A 3 51.94 22.11 11.06
C MET A 3 51.35 21.66 9.71
N VAL A 4 50.85 20.43 9.64
CA VAL A 4 50.06 19.93 8.51
C VAL A 4 48.63 20.45 8.68
N GLY A 5 48.21 21.38 7.80
CA GLY A 5 46.85 21.90 7.77
C GLY A 5 45.87 20.85 7.23
N LEU A 6 44.76 20.64 7.96
CA LEU A 6 43.64 19.79 7.53
C LEU A 6 43.04 20.32 6.20
N PRO A 7 42.63 19.46 5.24
CA PRO A 7 41.94 19.91 4.04
C PRO A 7 40.54 20.45 4.36
N PRO A 8 40.00 21.38 3.56
CA PRO A 8 38.70 21.98 3.81
C PRO A 8 37.57 20.95 3.65
N ALA A 9 36.60 20.99 4.57
CA ALA A 9 35.41 20.16 4.51
C ALA A 9 34.61 20.48 3.24
N LEU A 10 34.29 19.44 2.47
CA LEU A 10 33.41 19.56 1.30
C LEU A 10 32.02 20.07 1.72
N PRO A 11 31.37 20.91 0.90
CA PRO A 11 30.04 21.40 1.21
C PRO A 11 29.07 20.21 1.26
N VAL A 12 28.44 20.03 2.41
CA VAL A 12 27.33 19.10 2.59
C VAL A 12 26.25 19.48 1.57
N ARG A 13 25.94 18.58 0.64
CA ARG A 13 24.78 18.72 -0.24
C ARG A 13 23.55 18.90 0.65
N GLN A 14 23.06 20.13 0.74
CA GLN A 14 21.74 20.40 1.29
C GLN A 14 20.77 19.67 0.37
N GLY A 15 20.17 18.59 0.88
CA GLY A 15 19.17 17.81 0.16
C GLY A 15 18.14 18.78 -0.41
N THR A 16 17.96 18.71 -1.73
CA THR A 16 17.03 19.54 -2.48
C THR A 16 15.69 19.51 -1.76
N ARG A 17 15.31 20.63 -1.16
CA ARG A 17 14.02 20.79 -0.48
C ARG A 17 12.97 20.67 -1.57
N ILE A 18 12.33 19.49 -1.66
CA ILE A 18 11.25 19.24 -2.61
C ILE A 18 10.18 20.30 -2.32
N PRO A 19 9.78 21.15 -3.29
CA PRO A 19 8.72 22.13 -3.09
C PRO A 19 7.46 21.39 -2.63
N GLY A 20 6.75 21.94 -1.65
CA GLY A 20 5.57 21.33 -1.02
C GLY A 20 4.36 21.17 -1.95
N GLY A 21 4.48 20.29 -2.95
CA GLY A 21 3.35 19.72 -3.66
C GLY A 21 2.74 18.61 -2.80
N GLY A 22 1.42 18.63 -2.65
CA GLY A 22 0.68 17.56 -1.98
C GLY A 22 1.02 16.18 -2.55
N LEU A 23 0.68 15.12 -1.81
CA LEU A 23 0.96 13.73 -2.19
C LEU A 23 0.44 13.36 -3.59
N SER A 24 -0.61 14.07 -4.04
CA SER A 24 -1.13 13.97 -5.39
C SER A 24 -1.52 15.36 -5.91
N PRO A 25 -0.82 15.90 -6.92
CA PRO A 25 -1.20 17.16 -7.58
C PRO A 25 -2.63 17.12 -8.13
N MET A 26 -3.06 15.95 -8.61
CA MET A 26 -4.42 15.73 -9.10
C MET A 26 -5.45 15.83 -7.98
N LEU A 27 -5.19 15.24 -6.81
CA LEU A 27 -6.12 15.33 -5.67
C LEU A 27 -6.25 16.77 -5.16
N SER A 28 -5.12 17.49 -5.08
CA SER A 28 -5.11 18.92 -4.72
C SER A 28 -5.94 19.76 -5.70
N ARG A 29 -5.84 19.47 -7.00
CA ARG A 29 -6.65 20.12 -8.04
C ARG A 29 -8.15 19.82 -7.87
N LEU A 30 -8.52 18.56 -7.69
CA LEU A 30 -9.92 18.15 -7.51
C LEU A 30 -10.55 18.79 -6.27
N ALA A 31 -9.77 18.96 -5.20
CA ALA A 31 -10.21 19.68 -4.00
C ALA A 31 -10.51 21.15 -4.30
N ALA A 32 -9.62 21.83 -5.04
CA ALA A 32 -9.77 23.23 -5.42
C ALA A 32 -10.97 23.45 -6.37
N GLU A 33 -11.22 22.51 -7.28
CA GLU A 33 -12.37 22.51 -8.19
C GLU A 33 -13.69 22.10 -7.52
N ARG A 34 -13.67 21.76 -6.23
CA ARG A 34 -14.82 21.18 -5.49
C ARG A 34 -15.43 19.97 -6.21
N ALA A 35 -14.59 19.15 -6.82
CA ALA A 35 -15.06 18.01 -7.60
C ALA A 35 -15.79 16.98 -6.72
N THR A 36 -16.85 16.40 -7.28
CA THR A 36 -17.59 15.27 -6.72
C THR A 36 -17.44 14.07 -7.64
N GLY A 37 -16.99 12.94 -7.10
CA GLY A 37 -16.67 11.74 -7.88
C GLY A 37 -15.62 10.85 -7.20
N VAL A 38 -15.01 9.95 -7.97
CA VAL A 38 -14.06 8.95 -7.45
C VAL A 38 -12.70 9.08 -8.10
N LEU A 39 -11.66 9.24 -7.29
CA LEU A 39 -10.27 9.16 -7.69
C LEU A 39 -9.76 7.72 -7.51
N MET A 40 -9.40 7.08 -8.60
CA MET A 40 -8.84 5.74 -8.65
C MET A 40 -7.32 5.81 -8.78
N ARG A 41 -6.62 5.04 -7.95
CA ARG A 41 -5.17 4.80 -8.00
C ARG A 41 -4.89 3.31 -7.84
N GLU A 42 -3.64 2.92 -8.05
CA GLU A 42 -3.17 1.54 -7.88
C GLU A 42 -3.49 0.97 -6.49
N GLY A 43 -3.32 1.78 -5.43
CA GLY A 43 -3.60 1.39 -4.06
C GLY A 43 -5.07 1.42 -3.64
N GLY A 44 -6.00 1.82 -4.53
CA GLY A 44 -7.44 1.85 -4.26
C GLY A 44 -8.13 3.16 -4.69
N MET A 45 -9.19 3.55 -3.98
CA MET A 45 -10.11 4.61 -4.38
C MET A 45 -10.34 5.65 -3.27
N LEU A 46 -10.47 6.92 -3.65
CA LEU A 46 -10.97 8.01 -2.80
C LEU A 46 -12.26 8.55 -3.39
N HIS A 47 -13.31 8.61 -2.58
CA HIS A 47 -14.57 9.24 -2.95
C HIS A 47 -14.57 10.68 -2.46
N LEU A 48 -14.86 11.61 -3.38
CA LEU A 48 -14.90 13.03 -3.15
C LEU A 48 -16.33 13.56 -3.28
N SER A 49 -16.69 14.50 -2.42
CA SER A 49 -17.90 15.31 -2.53
C SER A 49 -17.54 16.75 -2.18
N GLU A 50 -17.86 17.69 -3.07
CA GLU A 50 -17.55 19.12 -2.91
C GLU A 50 -16.07 19.38 -2.58
N GLY A 51 -15.16 18.59 -3.17
CA GLY A 51 -13.72 18.67 -2.94
C GLY A 51 -13.22 18.13 -1.58
N GLN A 52 -14.09 17.51 -0.79
CA GLN A 52 -13.75 16.82 0.46
C GLN A 52 -13.72 15.31 0.24
N VAL A 53 -12.85 14.59 0.96
CA VAL A 53 -12.83 13.13 0.97
C VAL A 53 -13.95 12.64 1.89
N VAL A 54 -14.92 11.92 1.31
CA VAL A 54 -16.06 11.37 2.06
C VAL A 54 -15.95 9.87 2.30
N TYR A 55 -15.10 9.17 1.55
CA TYR A 55 -14.83 7.74 1.78
C TYR A 55 -13.52 7.33 1.10
N ALA A 56 -12.93 6.23 1.56
CA ALA A 56 -11.73 5.65 0.96
C ALA A 56 -11.79 4.12 1.03
N GLU A 57 -11.33 3.45 -0.02
CA GLU A 57 -11.28 2.00 -0.13
C GLU A 57 -9.90 1.56 -0.59
N SER A 58 -9.36 0.51 0.02
CA SER A 58 -8.12 -0.11 -0.44
C SER A 58 -8.16 -1.61 -0.21
N PRO A 59 -7.71 -2.43 -1.17
CA PRO A 59 -7.60 -3.88 -0.99
C PRO A 59 -6.56 -4.26 0.09
N ALA A 60 -5.72 -3.32 0.53
CA ALA A 60 -4.72 -3.56 1.57
C ALA A 60 -5.26 -3.45 3.00
N THR A 61 -6.51 -3.01 3.19
CA THR A 61 -7.11 -2.85 4.52
C THR A 61 -8.56 -3.33 4.57
N PRO A 62 -9.07 -3.79 5.73
CA PRO A 62 -10.49 -4.06 5.91
C PRO A 62 -11.36 -2.82 5.68
N GLY A 63 -12.52 -3.02 5.04
CA GLY A 63 -13.54 -1.99 4.88
C GLY A 63 -14.25 -1.65 6.19
N LEU A 64 -15.04 -0.57 6.17
CA LEU A 64 -15.83 -0.13 7.32
C LEU A 64 -16.78 -1.23 7.83
N ASP A 65 -17.40 -1.96 6.92
CA ASP A 65 -18.26 -3.12 7.19
C ASP A 65 -17.55 -4.18 8.04
N SER A 66 -16.38 -4.62 7.56
CA SER A 66 -15.56 -5.65 8.20
C SER A 66 -15.13 -5.22 9.60
N LEU A 67 -14.80 -3.94 9.78
CA LEU A 67 -14.42 -3.38 11.08
C LEU A 67 -15.60 -3.30 12.05
N LEU A 68 -16.77 -2.86 11.59
CA LEU A 68 -17.98 -2.77 12.43
C LEU A 68 -18.45 -4.16 12.89
N ILE A 69 -18.45 -5.13 11.98
CA ILE A 69 -18.86 -6.51 12.25
C ILE A 69 -17.86 -7.21 13.17
N ALA A 70 -16.54 -7.10 12.88
CA ALA A 70 -15.51 -7.76 13.69
C ALA A 70 -15.46 -7.25 15.14
N HIS A 71 -15.90 -6.01 15.38
CA HIS A 71 -15.98 -5.42 16.71
C HIS A 71 -17.36 -5.58 17.37
N GLY A 72 -18.32 -6.26 16.73
CA GLY A 72 -19.67 -6.47 17.26
C GLY A 72 -20.48 -5.18 17.41
N VAL A 73 -20.10 -4.13 16.67
CA VAL A 73 -20.82 -2.85 16.65
C VAL A 73 -22.08 -2.95 15.79
N LEU A 74 -22.06 -3.83 14.78
CA LEU A 74 -23.16 -4.05 13.88
C LEU A 74 -23.19 -5.51 13.42
N ASP A 75 -24.38 -6.11 13.36
CA ASP A 75 -24.56 -7.44 12.82
C ASP A 75 -24.51 -7.44 11.28
N GLU A 76 -24.08 -8.55 10.69
CA GLU A 76 -23.94 -8.68 9.22
C GLU A 76 -25.28 -8.56 8.49
N GLU A 77 -26.35 -9.10 9.09
CA GLU A 77 -27.71 -8.95 8.58
C GLU A 77 -28.18 -7.49 8.57
N ASP A 78 -27.88 -6.77 9.66
CA ASP A 78 -28.24 -5.37 9.81
C ASP A 78 -27.52 -4.48 8.79
N TRP A 79 -26.25 -4.78 8.52
CA TRP A 79 -25.47 -4.12 7.48
C TRP A 79 -26.03 -4.37 6.09
N ARG A 80 -26.31 -5.63 5.76
CA ARG A 80 -26.86 -6.03 4.46
C ARG A 80 -28.22 -5.40 4.20
N GLU A 81 -29.08 -5.34 5.21
CA GLU A 81 -30.38 -4.69 5.09
C GLU A 81 -30.24 -3.18 4.86
N ALA A 82 -29.35 -2.51 5.59
CA ALA A 82 -29.10 -1.09 5.40
C ALA A 82 -28.59 -0.78 3.98
N LEU A 83 -27.67 -1.59 3.45
CA LEU A 83 -27.22 -1.49 2.07
C LEU A 83 -28.36 -1.67 1.07
N ALA A 84 -29.24 -2.65 1.28
CA ALA A 84 -30.35 -2.92 0.37
C ALA A 84 -31.40 -1.80 0.38
N GLN A 85 -31.71 -1.23 1.55
CA GLN A 85 -32.77 -0.23 1.70
C GLN A 85 -32.31 1.20 1.37
N ALA A 86 -31.09 1.56 1.75
CA ALA A 86 -30.59 2.94 1.69
C ALA A 86 -29.38 3.14 0.76
N GLY A 87 -28.81 2.05 0.23
CA GLY A 87 -27.67 2.09 -0.71
C GLY A 87 -27.97 2.86 -2.01
N PRO A 88 -29.10 2.60 -2.70
CA PRO A 88 -29.45 3.31 -3.93
C PRO A 88 -29.58 4.82 -3.77
N GLN A 89 -29.92 5.29 -2.57
CA GLN A 89 -30.08 6.71 -2.23
C GLN A 89 -28.78 7.32 -1.68
N GLY A 90 -27.74 6.53 -1.43
CA GLY A 90 -26.51 7.00 -0.81
C GLY A 90 -26.71 7.43 0.65
N LEU A 91 -27.57 6.73 1.40
CA LEU A 91 -27.97 7.13 2.76
C LEU A 91 -27.74 6.05 3.82
N VAL A 92 -26.88 5.05 3.55
CA VAL A 92 -26.69 3.89 4.44
C VAL A 92 -26.23 4.31 5.83
N GLY A 93 -25.26 5.23 5.93
CA GLY A 93 -24.79 5.71 7.22
C GLY A 93 -25.89 6.38 8.04
N ARG A 94 -26.69 7.22 7.38
CA ARG A 94 -27.84 7.87 8.02
C ARG A 94 -28.91 6.86 8.44
N PHE A 95 -29.23 5.89 7.59
CA PHE A 95 -30.20 4.85 7.92
C PHE A 95 -29.79 4.05 9.15
N LEU A 96 -28.51 3.67 9.26
CA LEU A 96 -28.00 2.93 10.43
C LEU A 96 -28.15 3.72 11.74
N VAL A 97 -27.98 5.05 11.68
CA VAL A 97 -28.18 5.94 12.84
C VAL A 97 -29.65 6.15 13.16
N ASP A 98 -30.45 6.51 12.15
CA ASP A 98 -31.88 6.81 12.30
C ASP A 98 -32.68 5.56 12.75
N SER A 99 -32.24 4.36 12.38
CA SER A 99 -32.80 3.07 12.83
C SER A 99 -32.28 2.60 14.20
N GLY A 100 -31.34 3.31 14.81
CA GLY A 100 -30.78 2.98 16.12
C GLY A 100 -29.81 1.80 16.14
N ARG A 101 -29.37 1.31 14.97
CA ARG A 101 -28.42 0.18 14.85
C ARG A 101 -27.00 0.56 15.23
N ILE A 102 -26.64 1.83 15.03
CA ILE A 102 -25.35 2.38 15.46
C ILE A 102 -25.53 3.80 15.98
N VAL A 103 -24.78 4.17 17.03
CA VAL A 103 -24.73 5.55 17.51
C VAL A 103 -23.90 6.39 16.53
N GLN A 104 -24.35 7.62 16.23
CA GLN A 104 -23.67 8.53 15.31
C GLN A 104 -22.17 8.67 15.60
N GLY A 105 -21.77 8.93 16.84
CA GLY A 105 -20.35 9.08 17.20
C GLY A 105 -19.53 7.80 16.99
N ALA A 106 -20.12 6.62 17.16
CA ALA A 106 -19.46 5.36 16.88
C ALA A 106 -19.24 5.18 15.37
N LEU A 107 -20.26 5.50 14.55
CA LEU A 107 -20.16 5.48 13.10
C LEU A 107 -19.07 6.44 12.61
N GLU A 108 -19.05 7.68 13.11
CA GLU A 108 -18.05 8.69 12.73
C GLU A 108 -16.62 8.24 13.08
N LEU A 109 -16.40 7.68 14.28
CA LEU A 109 -15.08 7.18 14.69
C LEU A 109 -14.60 6.01 13.83
N CYS A 110 -15.47 5.02 13.60
CA CYS A 110 -15.15 3.88 12.74
C CYS A 110 -14.91 4.32 11.29
N HIS A 111 -15.73 5.23 10.78
CA HIS A 111 -15.61 5.82 9.45
C HIS A 111 -14.28 6.55 9.26
N LEU A 112 -13.92 7.47 10.17
CA LEU A 112 -12.64 8.18 10.11
C LEU A 112 -11.45 7.23 10.22
N GLY A 113 -11.53 6.23 11.09
CA GLY A 113 -10.53 5.18 11.21
C GLY A 113 -10.30 4.45 9.88
N ALA A 114 -11.36 3.96 9.26
CA ALA A 114 -11.32 3.27 7.96
C ALA A 114 -10.84 4.20 6.84
N LEU A 115 -11.31 5.45 6.80
CA LEU A 115 -10.95 6.43 5.78
C LEU A 115 -9.45 6.72 5.78
N PHE A 116 -8.88 7.08 6.94
CA PHE A 116 -7.45 7.38 7.02
C PHE A 116 -6.58 6.14 6.79
N ASP A 117 -7.10 4.95 7.14
CA ASP A 117 -6.41 3.70 6.91
C ASP A 117 -6.33 3.34 5.43
N ALA A 118 -7.46 3.36 4.72
CA ALA A 118 -7.47 3.16 3.28
C ALA A 118 -6.70 4.26 2.55
N ALA A 119 -6.89 5.53 2.92
CA ALA A 119 -6.21 6.64 2.28
C ALA A 119 -4.68 6.56 2.37
N TYR A 120 -4.13 5.98 3.45
CA TYR A 120 -2.70 5.72 3.55
C TYR A 120 -2.17 4.87 2.38
N PHE A 121 -2.88 3.80 2.02
CA PHE A 121 -2.53 2.92 0.90
C PHE A 121 -2.88 3.56 -0.45
N VAL A 122 -4.05 4.18 -0.57
CA VAL A 122 -4.46 4.83 -1.82
C VAL A 122 -3.50 5.94 -2.20
N LEU A 123 -2.96 6.69 -1.23
CA LEU A 123 -1.99 7.78 -1.45
C LEU A 123 -0.54 7.27 -1.53
N GLY A 124 -0.30 5.96 -1.46
CA GLY A 124 0.98 5.28 -1.70
C GLY A 124 1.73 5.73 -2.95
N PRO A 125 3.06 5.50 -3.03
CA PRO A 125 3.78 5.54 -4.30
C PRO A 125 3.03 4.69 -5.34
N SER A 126 2.96 5.15 -6.58
CA SER A 126 2.30 4.42 -7.65
C SER A 126 3.05 4.61 -8.96
N SER A 127 3.13 3.54 -9.74
CA SER A 127 3.72 3.55 -11.08
C SER A 127 2.66 3.77 -12.17
N ALA A 128 1.38 3.72 -11.80
CA ALA A 128 0.24 3.87 -12.71
C ALA A 128 -0.38 5.27 -12.62
N PRO A 129 -0.92 5.81 -13.74
CA PRO A 129 -1.62 7.09 -13.72
C PRO A 129 -2.93 6.99 -12.93
N ALA A 130 -3.22 8.03 -12.14
CA ALA A 130 -4.50 8.17 -11.47
C ALA A 130 -5.62 8.52 -12.47
N ARG A 131 -6.85 8.09 -12.17
CA ARG A 131 -8.04 8.38 -13.00
C ARG A 131 -9.15 8.94 -12.13
N PHE A 132 -9.97 9.84 -12.67
CA PHE A 132 -11.11 10.39 -11.95
C PHE A 132 -12.40 10.24 -12.74
N ARG A 133 -13.46 9.82 -12.06
CA ARG A 133 -14.82 9.71 -12.59
C ARG A 133 -15.74 10.65 -11.81
N TYR A 134 -16.37 11.59 -12.50
CA TYR A 134 -17.33 12.53 -11.91
C TYR A 134 -18.67 11.86 -11.58
N GLY A 135 -19.38 12.42 -10.59
CA GLY A 135 -20.82 12.20 -10.38
C GLY A 135 -21.23 11.00 -9.53
N GLU A 136 -20.27 10.27 -8.97
CA GLU A 136 -20.55 9.08 -8.16
C GLU A 136 -20.44 9.41 -6.67
N ALA A 137 -21.59 9.66 -6.05
CA ALA A 137 -21.70 9.71 -4.60
C ALA A 137 -21.55 8.29 -4.03
N HIS A 138 -20.77 8.14 -2.96
CA HIS A 138 -20.59 6.84 -2.31
C HIS A 138 -21.88 6.41 -1.61
N TRP A 139 -22.21 5.12 -1.65
CA TRP A 139 -23.45 4.56 -1.11
C TRP A 139 -23.61 4.81 0.41
N LEU A 140 -22.51 5.02 1.13
CA LEU A 140 -22.54 5.31 2.57
C LEU A 140 -23.19 6.66 2.87
N GLY A 141 -23.11 7.59 1.91
CA GLY A 141 -23.45 8.99 2.12
C GLY A 141 -22.40 9.75 2.92
N PRO A 142 -22.57 11.08 3.07
CA PRO A 142 -21.65 11.89 3.86
C PRO A 142 -21.83 11.56 5.35
N VAL A 143 -20.86 10.85 5.93
CA VAL A 143 -20.76 10.67 7.39
C VAL A 143 -19.94 11.81 7.99
N HIS A 144 -18.66 11.92 7.62
CA HIS A 144 -17.80 13.01 8.05
C HIS A 144 -16.83 13.39 6.92
N PRO A 145 -17.15 14.42 6.10
CA PRO A 145 -16.25 14.89 5.04
C PRO A 145 -14.92 15.40 5.61
N VAL A 146 -13.81 14.95 5.04
CA VAL A 146 -12.45 15.31 5.48
C VAL A 146 -11.75 16.15 4.41
N PRO A 147 -11.14 17.30 4.77
CA PRO A 147 -10.34 18.07 3.83
C PRO A 147 -9.18 17.25 3.25
N VAL A 148 -8.95 17.36 1.94
CA VAL A 148 -7.83 16.69 1.26
C VAL A 148 -6.49 16.97 1.97
N THR A 149 -6.28 18.21 2.42
CA THR A 149 -5.06 18.60 3.12
C THR A 149 -4.88 17.91 4.48
N ALA A 150 -5.98 17.53 5.14
CA ALA A 150 -5.93 16.75 6.38
C ALA A 150 -5.59 15.28 6.09
N VAL A 151 -6.16 14.71 5.02
CA VAL A 151 -5.82 13.35 4.56
C VAL A 151 -4.34 13.26 4.17
N GLU A 152 -3.84 14.19 3.37
CA GLU A 152 -2.43 14.19 2.95
C GLU A 152 -1.47 14.33 4.13
N ARG A 153 -1.80 15.23 5.07
CA ARG A 153 -1.01 15.43 6.29
C ARG A 153 -0.95 14.17 7.15
N GLU A 154 -2.09 13.51 7.33
CA GLU A 154 -2.16 12.27 8.12
C GLU A 154 -1.39 11.14 7.41
N THR A 155 -1.49 11.01 6.09
CA THR A 155 -0.69 10.03 5.33
C THR A 155 0.81 10.28 5.50
N LEU A 156 1.27 11.53 5.41
CA LEU A 156 2.68 11.87 5.64
C LEU A 156 3.12 11.54 7.07
N ARG A 157 2.33 11.93 8.08
CA ARG A 157 2.59 11.61 9.48
C ARG A 157 2.74 10.10 9.71
N ARG A 158 1.88 9.30 9.07
CA ARG A 158 1.92 7.83 9.14
C ARG A 158 3.17 7.25 8.51
N ARG A 159 3.60 7.77 7.35
CA ARG A 159 4.86 7.37 6.69
C ARG A 159 6.08 7.69 7.56
N ASP A 160 6.14 8.90 8.09
CA ASP A 160 7.23 9.34 8.95
C ASP A 160 7.33 8.47 10.20
N LEU A 161 6.18 8.12 10.80
CA LEU A 161 6.14 7.21 11.95
C LEU A 161 6.68 5.81 11.60
N LEU A 162 6.20 5.22 10.50
CA LEU A 162 6.62 3.89 10.09
C LEU A 162 8.12 3.87 9.74
N HIS A 163 8.61 4.88 9.02
CA HIS A 163 10.03 5.03 8.70
C HIS A 163 10.90 5.20 9.95
N ALA A 164 10.42 5.94 10.95
CA ALA A 164 11.12 6.11 12.23
C ALA A 164 11.20 4.81 13.06
N ILE A 165 10.21 3.92 12.94
CA ILE A 165 10.22 2.61 13.63
C ILE A 165 11.17 1.64 12.93
N TRP A 166 11.04 1.51 11.61
CA TRP A 166 11.85 0.62 10.78
C TRP A 166 11.89 1.17 9.35
N PRO A 167 13.05 1.60 8.81
CA PRO A 167 13.10 2.33 7.54
C PRO A 167 12.72 1.51 6.29
N ASP A 168 13.05 0.22 6.26
CA ASP A 168 12.85 -0.63 5.07
C ASP A 168 11.36 -0.97 4.89
N PRO A 169 10.70 -0.52 3.79
CA PRO A 169 9.28 -0.77 3.56
C PRO A 169 8.98 -2.18 3.04
N ALA A 170 9.99 -2.97 2.64
CA ALA A 170 9.77 -4.29 2.03
C ALA A 170 8.95 -5.23 2.93
N ILE A 171 9.05 -5.06 4.25
CA ILE A 171 8.31 -5.87 5.22
C ILE A 171 6.80 -5.62 5.24
N ASP A 172 6.35 -4.47 4.74
CA ASP A 172 4.93 -4.13 4.73
C ASP A 172 4.15 -4.98 3.72
N GLU A 173 4.81 -5.37 2.62
CA GLU A 173 4.20 -6.06 1.48
C GLU A 173 4.65 -7.53 1.37
N ALA A 174 5.83 -7.88 1.89
CA ALA A 174 6.35 -9.24 1.80
C ALA A 174 5.59 -10.22 2.72
N PRO A 175 5.44 -11.50 2.31
CA PRO A 175 5.08 -12.57 3.23
C PRO A 175 6.04 -12.63 4.42
N LEU A 176 5.51 -12.84 5.63
CA LEU A 176 6.30 -12.74 6.86
C LEU A 176 6.64 -14.12 7.42
N VAL A 177 7.89 -14.29 7.87
CA VAL A 177 8.34 -15.45 8.65
C VAL A 177 8.75 -15.03 10.05
N ARG A 178 8.61 -15.96 11.02
CA ARG A 178 9.13 -15.75 12.37
C ARG A 178 10.64 -15.92 12.37
N ALA A 179 11.34 -14.95 12.96
CA ALA A 179 12.79 -15.00 13.11
C ALA A 179 13.17 -15.69 14.43
N GLY A 180 14.27 -16.46 14.39
CA GLY A 180 14.64 -17.42 15.44
C GLY A 180 15.44 -16.88 16.62
N ARG A 181 15.62 -15.56 16.75
CA ARG A 181 16.42 -15.01 17.87
C ARG A 181 15.94 -13.63 18.30
N PRO A 182 14.94 -13.56 19.18
CA PRO A 182 14.52 -12.28 19.71
C PRO A 182 15.65 -11.69 20.58
N THR A 183 15.85 -10.38 20.46
CA THR A 183 16.44 -9.63 21.58
C THR A 183 15.38 -9.54 22.68
N VAL A 184 15.69 -8.96 23.83
CA VAL A 184 14.94 -9.21 25.09
C VAL A 184 13.55 -8.53 25.23
N PRO A 185 12.93 -7.74 24.30
CA PRO A 185 11.72 -7.03 24.71
C PRO A 185 10.49 -7.95 24.85
N THR A 186 9.72 -7.70 25.91
CA THR A 186 8.41 -8.30 26.13
C THR A 186 7.44 -7.88 25.02
N VAL A 187 6.81 -8.86 24.39
CA VAL A 187 5.81 -8.65 23.34
C VAL A 187 4.49 -8.24 24.01
N THR A 188 3.84 -7.19 23.50
CA THR A 188 2.49 -6.82 23.96
C THR A 188 1.45 -7.83 23.48
N PRO A 189 0.30 -8.01 24.15
CA PRO A 189 -0.76 -8.91 23.67
C PRO A 189 -1.21 -8.62 22.24
N ARG A 190 -1.15 -7.34 21.84
CA ARG A 190 -1.45 -6.89 20.47
C ARG A 190 -0.47 -7.47 19.45
N GLN A 191 0.82 -7.41 19.76
CA GLN A 191 1.90 -7.94 18.92
C GLN A 191 1.94 -9.48 18.97
N GLU A 192 1.59 -10.11 20.08
CA GLU A 192 1.43 -11.57 20.18
C GLU A 192 0.34 -12.07 19.23
N ALA A 193 -0.80 -11.38 19.16
CA ALA A 193 -1.86 -11.71 18.21
C ALA A 193 -1.38 -11.61 16.75
N VAL A 194 -0.55 -10.62 16.41
CA VAL A 194 0.08 -10.49 15.09
C VAL A 194 1.04 -11.66 14.83
N LEU A 195 1.96 -11.93 15.75
CA LEU A 195 2.89 -13.06 15.66
C LEU A 195 2.16 -14.39 15.48
N GLY A 196 1.04 -14.57 16.18
CA GLY A 196 0.15 -15.73 16.07
C GLY A 196 -0.35 -16.02 14.65
N ARG A 197 -0.39 -15.01 13.77
CA ARG A 197 -0.84 -15.13 12.37
C ARG A 197 0.28 -15.23 11.33
N VAL A 198 1.53 -15.02 11.74
CA VAL A 198 2.72 -15.11 10.88
C VAL A 198 3.03 -16.58 10.57
N ASP A 199 2.80 -17.00 9.33
CA ASP A 199 2.92 -18.40 8.88
C ASP A 199 3.85 -18.60 7.66
N GLY A 200 4.53 -17.55 7.21
CA GLY A 200 5.40 -17.60 6.04
C GLY A 200 4.71 -17.31 4.71
N THR A 201 3.39 -17.10 4.71
CA THR A 201 2.59 -16.84 3.49
C THR A 201 1.82 -15.53 3.55
N ARG A 202 1.36 -15.13 4.75
CA ARG A 202 0.58 -13.91 4.94
C ARG A 202 1.43 -12.64 4.89
N THR A 203 0.89 -11.61 4.23
CA THR A 203 1.37 -10.23 4.27
C THR A 203 0.77 -9.48 5.48
N ALA A 204 1.21 -8.24 5.72
CA ALA A 204 0.61 -7.38 6.74
C ALA A 204 -0.90 -7.15 6.51
N ALA A 205 -1.30 -6.97 5.25
CA ALA A 205 -2.70 -6.77 4.86
C ALA A 205 -3.55 -8.02 5.18
N ASP A 206 -3.03 -9.22 4.91
CA ASP A 206 -3.73 -10.48 5.23
C ASP A 206 -3.91 -10.68 6.72
N ILE A 207 -2.87 -10.37 7.50
CA ILE A 207 -2.93 -10.43 8.97
C ILE A 207 -3.97 -9.43 9.48
N SER A 208 -4.01 -8.22 8.92
CA SER A 208 -4.97 -7.20 9.33
C SER A 208 -6.41 -7.61 9.11
N ARG A 209 -6.71 -8.19 7.93
CA ARG A 209 -8.02 -8.78 7.62
C ARG A 209 -8.38 -9.91 8.58
N THR A 210 -7.45 -10.82 8.81
CA THR A 210 -7.65 -11.97 9.70
C THR A 210 -7.95 -11.54 11.15
N LEU A 211 -7.37 -10.42 11.58
CA LEU A 211 -7.57 -9.88 12.93
C LEU A 211 -8.76 -8.92 13.04
N GLY A 212 -9.39 -8.54 11.92
CA GLY A 212 -10.45 -7.52 11.91
C GLY A 212 -9.97 -6.15 12.40
N ARG A 213 -8.77 -5.73 12.00
CA ARG A 213 -8.13 -4.49 12.49
C ARG A 213 -7.72 -3.58 11.32
N PRO A 214 -7.56 -2.26 11.56
CA PRO A 214 -6.95 -1.36 10.59
C PRO A 214 -5.49 -1.77 10.28
N ALA A 215 -5.14 -1.77 8.99
CA ALA A 215 -3.87 -2.23 8.48
C ALA A 215 -2.70 -1.35 8.91
N PHE A 216 -2.86 -0.03 9.02
CA PHE A 216 -1.78 0.84 9.51
C PHE A 216 -1.27 0.43 10.89
N HIS A 217 -2.17 0.09 11.81
CA HIS A 217 -1.71 -0.32 13.13
C HIS A 217 -1.07 -1.71 13.12
N THR A 218 -1.53 -2.59 12.23
CA THR A 218 -0.86 -3.87 11.98
C THR A 218 0.56 -3.65 11.44
N LEU A 219 0.77 -2.68 10.54
CA LEU A 219 2.10 -2.28 10.06
C LEU A 219 2.99 -1.76 11.20
N VAL A 220 2.45 -0.92 12.09
CA VAL A 220 3.19 -0.43 13.27
C VAL A 220 3.67 -1.60 14.15
N ASP A 221 2.79 -2.57 14.41
CA ASP A 221 3.15 -3.75 15.21
C ASP A 221 4.20 -4.62 14.51
N ILE A 222 4.06 -4.85 13.21
CA ILE A 222 5.01 -5.63 12.40
C ILE A 222 6.38 -4.95 12.36
N ARG A 223 6.46 -3.64 12.09
CA ARG A 223 7.72 -2.90 12.06
C ARG A 223 8.42 -2.92 13.43
N ARG A 224 7.66 -2.82 14.52
CA ARG A 224 8.21 -2.98 15.89
C ARG A 224 8.73 -4.39 16.15
N LEU A 225 7.99 -5.41 15.72
CA LEU A 225 8.41 -6.81 15.83
C LEU A 225 9.66 -7.09 15.01
N ALA A 226 9.78 -6.49 13.82
CA ALA A 226 10.95 -6.60 12.96
C ALA A 226 12.18 -5.92 13.57
N ALA A 227 12.00 -4.70 14.09
CA ALA A 227 13.05 -3.99 14.82
C ALA A 227 13.58 -4.77 16.02
N ALA A 228 12.72 -5.56 16.68
CA ALA A 228 13.09 -6.44 17.79
C ALA A 228 13.57 -7.85 17.36
N GLY A 229 13.58 -8.14 16.05
CA GLY A 229 14.07 -9.40 15.50
C GLY A 229 13.11 -10.60 15.65
N PHE A 230 11.81 -10.36 15.83
CA PHE A 230 10.80 -11.43 15.91
C PHE A 230 10.26 -11.85 14.54
N VAL A 231 10.28 -10.96 13.55
CA VAL A 231 9.79 -11.23 12.19
C VAL A 231 10.76 -10.70 11.16
N SER A 232 10.79 -11.33 10.00
CA SER A 232 11.52 -10.86 8.83
C SER A 232 10.70 -11.11 7.57
N PRO A 233 10.89 -10.32 6.50
CA PRO A 233 10.33 -10.63 5.20
C PRO A 233 10.86 -11.99 4.74
N ARG A 234 9.98 -12.80 4.15
CA ARG A 234 10.38 -14.03 3.47
C ARG A 234 11.06 -13.63 2.16
N VAL A 235 12.37 -13.77 2.12
CA VAL A 235 13.11 -13.68 0.87
C VAL A 235 12.74 -14.92 0.04
N ALA A 236 12.12 -14.72 -1.12
CA ALA A 236 11.95 -15.79 -2.09
C ALA A 236 13.35 -16.29 -2.45
N ALA A 237 13.60 -17.59 -2.31
CA ALA A 237 14.86 -18.15 -2.79
C ALA A 237 15.00 -17.78 -4.26
N PRO A 238 16.17 -17.28 -4.72
CA PRO A 238 16.38 -17.06 -6.14
C PRO A 238 16.06 -18.36 -6.88
N THR A 239 15.17 -18.28 -7.86
CA THR A 239 14.90 -19.40 -8.76
C THR A 239 16.25 -19.89 -9.28
N PRO A 240 16.59 -21.18 -9.15
CA PRO A 240 17.81 -21.69 -9.75
C PRO A 240 17.77 -21.34 -11.24
N ASP A 241 18.86 -20.79 -11.78
CA ASP A 241 19.03 -20.70 -13.23
C ASP A 241 18.68 -22.07 -13.85
N PRO A 242 17.95 -22.12 -14.98
CA PRO A 242 17.66 -23.38 -15.64
C PRO A 242 18.99 -24.12 -15.83
N ALA A 243 19.08 -25.32 -15.25
CA ALA A 243 20.28 -26.14 -15.33
C ALA A 243 20.69 -26.27 -16.81
N PRO A 244 21.97 -26.11 -17.16
CA PRO A 244 22.42 -26.35 -18.52
C PRO A 244 22.04 -27.77 -18.92
N ASP A 245 21.43 -27.92 -20.10
CA ASP A 245 21.02 -29.21 -20.66
C ASP A 245 22.16 -30.23 -20.55
N PRO A 246 21.85 -31.51 -20.22
CA PRO A 246 22.86 -32.54 -20.18
C PRO A 246 23.49 -32.70 -21.56
N ALA A 247 24.82 -32.56 -21.62
CA ALA A 247 25.60 -32.68 -22.85
C ALA A 247 25.30 -34.03 -23.57
N PRO A 248 25.14 -34.04 -24.89
CA PRO A 248 24.91 -35.27 -25.64
C PRO A 248 26.17 -36.14 -25.63
N ALA A 249 25.98 -37.44 -25.43
CA ALA A 249 27.04 -38.44 -25.51
C ALA A 249 27.70 -38.45 -26.91
N PRO A 250 29.01 -38.74 -27.02
CA PRO A 250 29.72 -38.72 -28.28
C PRO A 250 29.42 -39.99 -29.09
N GLY A 251 28.79 -39.85 -30.25
CA GLY A 251 28.79 -40.91 -31.27
C GLY A 251 27.69 -40.78 -32.33
N GLY A 252 28.09 -40.46 -33.57
CA GLY A 252 27.33 -40.77 -34.79
C GLY A 252 27.04 -39.59 -35.72
N GLU A 253 27.71 -39.56 -36.87
CA GLU A 253 27.65 -38.58 -37.98
C GLU A 253 26.45 -38.82 -38.97
N PRO A 254 26.21 -37.99 -40.03
CA PRO A 254 24.91 -37.36 -40.36
C PRO A 254 24.19 -37.94 -41.61
N PRO A 255 23.01 -37.38 -42.01
CA PRO A 255 22.98 -36.53 -43.22
C PRO A 255 22.01 -35.32 -43.21
N THR A 256 22.28 -34.36 -44.12
CA THR A 256 21.69 -33.05 -44.48
C THR A 256 20.38 -33.09 -45.33
N PRO A 257 19.74 -31.95 -45.74
CA PRO A 257 19.43 -30.66 -45.09
C PRO A 257 17.96 -30.14 -45.35
N THR A 258 17.62 -28.98 -44.75
CA THR A 258 16.58 -27.95 -45.13
C THR A 258 15.36 -27.84 -44.20
N GLU A 259 15.34 -26.83 -43.32
CA GLU A 259 14.49 -25.63 -43.44
C GLU A 259 14.86 -24.61 -42.35
N GLU A 260 14.99 -23.36 -42.78
CA GLU A 260 15.40 -22.20 -41.99
C GLU A 260 14.41 -21.90 -40.86
N LEU A 261 14.92 -21.76 -39.63
CA LEU A 261 14.26 -20.97 -38.59
C LEU A 261 15.23 -19.90 -38.11
N LEU A 262 14.87 -18.66 -38.47
CA LEU A 262 15.54 -17.43 -38.08
C LEU A 262 15.87 -17.40 -36.57
N PRO A 263 17.01 -16.83 -36.17
CA PRO A 263 17.19 -16.46 -34.77
C PRO A 263 16.19 -15.34 -34.44
N CYS A 264 15.34 -15.57 -33.44
CA CYS A 264 14.53 -14.54 -32.79
C CYS A 264 15.48 -13.52 -32.14
N GLN A 265 15.97 -12.57 -32.93
CA GLN A 265 16.58 -11.35 -32.41
C GLN A 265 15.43 -10.43 -32.03
N ASP A 266 15.19 -10.28 -30.73
CA ASP A 266 14.22 -9.31 -30.23
C ASP A 266 14.64 -7.89 -30.69
N PRO A 267 13.89 -7.25 -31.60
CA PRO A 267 14.25 -5.96 -32.18
C PRO A 267 14.29 -4.84 -31.13
N HIS A 268 13.60 -5.02 -30.00
CA HIS A 268 13.57 -4.04 -28.92
C HIS A 268 14.90 -4.00 -28.15
N ILE A 269 15.56 -5.14 -27.96
CA ILE A 269 16.87 -5.19 -27.28
C ILE A 269 17.95 -4.50 -28.12
N THR A 270 17.90 -4.67 -29.44
CA THR A 270 18.86 -4.01 -30.36
C THR A 270 18.66 -2.49 -30.38
N LEU A 271 17.42 -2.02 -30.33
CA LEU A 271 17.11 -0.59 -30.23
C LEU A 271 17.60 0.03 -28.92
N LEU A 272 17.38 -0.66 -27.79
CA LEU A 272 17.79 -0.20 -26.46
C LEU A 272 19.32 -0.12 -26.33
N LYS A 273 20.06 -1.09 -26.90
CA LYS A 273 21.52 -1.05 -26.93
C LYS A 273 22.04 0.15 -27.73
N ARG A 274 21.48 0.38 -28.93
CA ARG A 274 21.87 1.53 -29.76
C ARG A 274 21.57 2.89 -29.10
N LEU A 275 20.47 2.99 -28.38
CA LEU A 275 20.08 4.23 -27.71
C LEU A 275 20.97 4.54 -26.50
N ARG A 276 21.38 3.50 -25.76
CA ARG A 276 22.40 3.63 -24.71
C ARG A 276 23.74 4.09 -25.29
N ASP A 277 24.21 3.42 -26.34
CA ASP A 277 25.51 3.72 -26.93
C ASP A 277 25.56 5.16 -27.51
N ALA A 278 24.43 5.70 -27.98
CA ALA A 278 24.30 7.08 -28.44
C ALA A 278 24.28 8.12 -27.30
N LEU A 279 23.77 7.75 -26.12
CA LEU A 279 23.75 8.62 -24.93
C LEU A 279 25.10 8.64 -24.21
N GLU A 280 25.87 7.55 -24.26
CA GLU A 280 27.22 7.49 -23.69
C GLU A 280 28.27 8.25 -24.54
N ALA A 281 27.93 8.61 -25.77
CA ALA A 281 28.80 9.36 -26.68
C ALA A 281 28.60 10.89 -26.64
N LEU A 282 27.75 11.40 -25.74
CA LEU A 282 27.50 12.83 -25.47
C LEU A 282 28.19 13.28 -24.18
#